data_AF-A0A9E1SYD7-F1
#
_entry.id   AF-A0A9E1SYD7-F1
#
_cell.length_a   1.000
_cell.length_b   1.000
_cell.length_c   1.000
_cell.angle_alpha   90.00
_cell.angle_beta   90.00
_cell.angle_gamma   90.00
#
_symmetry.space_group_name_H-M   'P 1'
#
loop_
_entity.id
_entity.type
_entity.pdbx_description
1 polymer ?
#
loop_
_entity_poly.entity_id
_entity_poly.type
_entity_poly.pdbx_seq_one_letter_code
_entity_poly.pdbx_strand_id
1 'polypeptide(L)'
;MGAAQSHGVKPTAAPKPDEKAAKFDPWSFLTNPAQAAVRMSVDTSDGYRFIRSDGIPDHQPGSFPNHGNPHAITEQSHNFRVSLSPIKASSATELGHQNFGVALNGVPFDPLTAEFWNRDRSSGWNIEAMSGSMNLGLDRHNAHVQPTGAYHYHALPTGLIEQFPFRDKPALIGYAADGFPIYGPFGYSDPRNAGSQVVALRASFRVKSGTRPSGPGGAYDGTYVQDYEYAPGIGDLDACNGRDGVTPEFPNGTYYYVITTVYPFIPRCWTGDPDSSFNRGGGGGGANMGSGALPHMRGAPGGPSRARPTGMRPRQGGGQGGNQGGRRGGPPDLNAAAARLGISVDKLRRALGPPPPNFERAARQLGISAEDLRGALHP
;
A
#
# COMPACT_ATOMS: atom_id res chain seq x y z
N MET A 1 -13.38 -79.62 3.68
CA MET A 1 -12.70 -78.73 4.66
C MET A 1 -11.41 -78.25 4.00
N GLY A 2 -11.46 -77.08 3.35
CA GLY A 2 -10.33 -76.52 2.59
C GLY A 2 -9.78 -75.30 3.31
N ALA A 3 -8.47 -75.28 3.56
CA ALA A 3 -7.77 -74.21 4.25
C ALA A 3 -7.78 -72.91 3.42
N ALA A 4 -8.23 -71.82 4.03
CA ALA A 4 -8.16 -70.48 3.44
C ALA A 4 -6.74 -69.91 3.61
N GLN A 5 -6.08 -69.60 2.49
CA GLN A 5 -4.87 -68.79 2.46
C GLN A 5 -5.25 -67.31 2.54
N SER A 6 -4.73 -66.60 3.54
CA SER A 6 -4.86 -65.15 3.68
C SER A 6 -3.92 -64.44 2.70
N HIS A 7 -4.46 -63.84 1.64
CA HIS A 7 -3.72 -62.85 0.86
C HIS A 7 -3.90 -61.47 1.48
N GLY A 8 -2.90 -61.06 2.28
CA GLY A 8 -2.77 -59.68 2.72
C GLY A 8 -2.46 -58.77 1.54
N VAL A 9 -3.38 -57.89 1.20
CA VAL A 9 -3.12 -56.77 0.29
C VAL A 9 -2.23 -55.77 1.03
N LYS A 10 -0.96 -55.66 0.63
CA LYS A 10 -0.12 -54.54 1.06
C LYS A 10 -0.70 -53.25 0.46
N PRO A 11 -0.94 -52.18 1.26
CA PRO A 11 -1.27 -50.89 0.69
C PRO A 11 -0.07 -50.39 -0.13
N THR A 12 -0.32 -50.12 -1.41
CA THR A 12 0.64 -49.45 -2.29
C THR A 12 0.96 -48.08 -1.70
N ALA A 13 2.23 -47.83 -1.41
CA ALA A 13 2.71 -46.55 -0.93
C ALA A 13 2.25 -45.42 -1.85
N ALA A 14 1.78 -44.32 -1.27
CA ALA A 14 1.50 -43.09 -2.00
C ALA A 14 2.74 -42.67 -2.82
N PRO A 15 2.56 -42.14 -4.04
CA PRO A 15 3.68 -41.65 -4.82
C PRO A 15 4.41 -40.57 -4.03
N LYS A 16 5.73 -40.75 -3.86
CA LYS A 16 6.59 -39.74 -3.25
C LYS A 16 6.51 -38.46 -4.10
N PRO A 17 6.45 -37.27 -3.50
CA PRO A 17 6.52 -36.02 -4.24
C PRO A 17 7.77 -36.03 -5.12
N ASP A 18 7.58 -35.67 -6.38
CA ASP A 18 8.61 -35.67 -7.41
C ASP A 18 9.76 -34.77 -6.99
N GLU A 19 10.94 -35.36 -6.76
CA GLU A 19 12.17 -34.73 -6.29
C GLU A 19 12.76 -33.74 -7.32
N LYS A 20 12.05 -33.54 -8.45
CA LYS A 20 12.37 -32.61 -9.55
C LYS A 20 11.50 -31.35 -9.59
N ALA A 21 10.62 -31.12 -8.60
CA ALA A 21 9.95 -29.82 -8.43
C ALA A 21 10.84 -28.74 -7.78
N ALA A 22 12.07 -29.09 -7.40
CA ALA A 22 13.07 -28.16 -6.89
C ALA A 22 14.09 -27.82 -7.98
N LYS A 23 13.84 -26.72 -8.73
CA LYS A 23 14.85 -25.83 -9.36
C LYS A 23 14.16 -24.85 -10.32
N PHE A 24 13.29 -24.02 -9.79
CA PHE A 24 13.13 -22.66 -10.30
C PHE A 24 13.35 -21.74 -9.12
N ASP A 25 14.56 -21.18 -9.06
CA ASP A 25 14.94 -20.19 -8.07
C ASP A 25 14.93 -18.81 -8.76
N PRO A 26 13.81 -18.07 -8.71
CA PRO A 26 13.72 -16.74 -9.31
C PRO A 26 14.74 -15.75 -8.71
N TRP A 27 15.36 -16.07 -7.56
CA TRP A 27 16.38 -15.24 -6.93
C TRP A 27 17.75 -15.34 -7.61
N SER A 28 18.03 -16.43 -8.33
CA SER A 28 19.29 -16.64 -9.05
C SER A 28 19.54 -15.65 -10.20
N PHE A 29 18.52 -14.89 -10.61
CA PHE A 29 18.60 -13.88 -11.67
C PHE A 29 18.66 -12.43 -11.16
N LEU A 30 18.45 -12.18 -9.86
CA LEU A 30 17.96 -10.87 -9.41
C LEU A 30 18.92 -10.00 -8.61
N THR A 31 20.14 -10.39 -8.27
CA THR A 31 21.09 -9.46 -7.63
C THR A 31 22.54 -9.91 -7.77
N ASN A 32 23.50 -8.98 -7.68
CA ASN A 32 24.86 -9.31 -7.31
C ASN A 32 24.82 -10.04 -5.95
N PRO A 33 25.24 -11.31 -5.85
CA PRO A 33 25.06 -12.14 -4.65
C PRO A 33 25.61 -11.50 -3.37
N ALA A 34 26.56 -10.57 -3.49
CA ALA A 34 27.18 -9.87 -2.37
C ALA A 34 26.30 -8.74 -1.74
N GLN A 35 25.25 -8.27 -2.40
CA GLN A 35 24.41 -7.15 -1.90
C GLN A 35 23.03 -7.60 -1.39
N ALA A 36 22.39 -8.60 -2.01
CA ALA A 36 21.15 -9.17 -1.47
C ALA A 36 21.40 -10.04 -0.23
N ALA A 37 22.49 -10.82 -0.20
CA ALA A 37 22.78 -11.74 0.89
C ALA A 37 23.13 -11.08 2.24
N VAL A 38 23.35 -9.76 2.27
CA VAL A 38 23.70 -9.02 3.51
C VAL A 38 22.46 -8.42 4.18
N ARG A 39 21.36 -8.19 3.43
CA ARG A 39 20.22 -7.38 3.88
C ARG A 39 18.90 -8.13 3.99
N MET A 40 18.80 -9.27 3.29
CA MET A 40 17.65 -10.15 3.35
C MET A 40 18.09 -11.61 3.24
N SER A 41 17.49 -12.48 4.06
CA SER A 41 17.63 -13.94 3.92
C SER A 41 16.27 -14.59 3.80
N VAL A 42 16.18 -15.61 2.95
CA VAL A 42 14.97 -16.40 2.72
C VAL A 42 15.30 -17.87 2.97
N ASP A 43 14.74 -18.41 4.03
CA ASP A 43 14.79 -19.85 4.30
C ASP A 43 13.44 -20.46 3.97
N THR A 44 13.44 -21.59 3.26
CA THR A 44 12.21 -22.37 3.06
C THR A 44 12.25 -23.62 3.93
N SER A 45 11.35 -23.71 4.90
CA SER A 45 11.13 -24.92 5.70
C SER A 45 9.65 -25.06 6.03
N ASP A 46 9.21 -26.30 6.24
CA ASP A 46 7.87 -26.62 6.74
C ASP A 46 6.70 -26.01 5.94
N GLY A 47 6.88 -25.79 4.64
CA GLY A 47 5.85 -25.19 3.79
C GLY A 47 5.78 -23.65 3.84
N TYR A 48 6.78 -22.98 4.42
CA TYR A 48 6.85 -21.52 4.52
C TYR A 48 8.14 -20.95 3.92
N ARG A 49 8.06 -19.69 3.52
CA ARG A 49 9.17 -18.75 3.29
C ARG A 49 9.36 -17.93 4.57
N PHE A 50 10.50 -18.06 5.22
CA PHE A 50 10.92 -17.21 6.34
C PHE A 50 11.82 -16.12 5.80
N ILE A 51 11.33 -14.88 5.79
CA ILE A 51 12.02 -13.71 5.25
C ILE A 51 12.54 -12.88 6.41
N ARG A 52 13.87 -12.80 6.55
CA ARG A 52 14.51 -11.86 7.48
C ARG A 52 15.01 -10.67 6.69
N SER A 53 14.76 -9.45 7.13
CA SER A 53 15.21 -8.24 6.43
C SER A 53 15.56 -7.09 7.36
N ASP A 54 16.56 -6.32 6.96
CA ASP A 54 16.93 -5.05 7.59
C ASP A 54 16.03 -3.86 7.18
N GLY A 55 15.12 -4.05 6.23
CA GLY A 55 14.20 -3.01 5.73
C GLY A 55 14.88 -1.87 4.95
N ILE A 56 16.12 -2.04 4.50
CA ILE A 56 16.85 -1.04 3.72
C ILE A 56 16.64 -1.30 2.22
N PRO A 57 16.12 -0.32 1.44
CA PRO A 57 15.92 -0.52 0.01
C PRO A 57 17.25 -0.77 -0.73
N ASP A 58 17.16 -1.55 -1.80
CA ASP A 58 18.23 -1.82 -2.77
C ASP A 58 18.36 -0.72 -3.84
N HIS A 59 17.46 0.26 -3.82
CA HIS A 59 17.53 1.49 -4.59
C HIS A 59 17.86 2.68 -3.69
N GLN A 60 18.34 3.77 -4.28
CA GLN A 60 18.67 4.98 -3.53
C GLN A 60 17.38 5.65 -3.00
N PRO A 61 17.11 5.67 -1.69
CA PRO A 61 15.92 6.33 -1.16
C PRO A 61 16.00 7.85 -1.31
N GLY A 62 14.90 8.53 -1.00
CA GLY A 62 14.92 9.97 -0.76
C GLY A 62 15.97 10.37 0.30
N SER A 63 16.37 11.64 0.30
CA SER A 63 17.24 12.16 1.37
C SER A 63 16.44 12.27 2.66
N PHE A 64 16.75 11.43 3.64
CA PHE A 64 16.15 11.43 4.97
C PHE A 64 17.25 11.59 6.03
N PRO A 65 17.06 12.42 7.06
CA PRO A 65 15.88 13.24 7.33
C PRO A 65 15.79 14.46 6.37
N ASN A 66 14.59 15.00 6.21
CA ASN A 66 14.29 16.21 5.44
C ASN A 66 13.12 17.00 6.08
N HIS A 67 12.74 18.13 5.49
CA HIS A 67 11.67 18.98 6.03
C HIS A 67 10.29 18.29 6.06
N GLY A 68 10.00 17.38 5.13
CA GLY A 68 8.76 16.60 5.09
C GLY A 68 8.78 15.36 5.99
N ASN A 69 9.95 14.86 6.35
CA ASN A 69 10.11 13.71 7.24
C ASN A 69 11.41 13.85 8.07
N PRO A 70 11.32 14.11 9.38
CA PRO A 70 12.49 14.39 10.22
C PRO A 70 13.25 13.13 10.67
N HIS A 71 12.86 11.94 10.22
CA HIS A 71 13.45 10.68 10.65
C HIS A 71 14.50 10.18 9.66
N ALA A 72 15.58 9.59 10.18
CA ALA A 72 16.62 8.94 9.38
C ALA A 72 16.29 7.46 9.19
N ILE A 73 16.63 6.89 8.03
CA ILE A 73 16.51 5.44 7.79
C ILE A 73 17.52 4.72 8.68
N THR A 74 17.07 3.68 9.39
CA THR A 74 17.95 2.77 10.13
C THR A 74 17.57 1.33 9.85
N GLU A 75 18.53 0.42 10.00
CA GLU A 75 18.28 -1.02 9.92
C GLU A 75 17.22 -1.43 10.94
N GLN A 76 16.36 -2.34 10.52
CA GLN A 76 15.31 -2.96 11.31
C GLN A 76 15.61 -4.45 11.49
N SER A 77 14.78 -5.16 12.27
CA SER A 77 14.85 -6.62 12.38
C SER A 77 13.50 -7.23 12.03
N HIS A 78 13.19 -7.23 10.72
CA HIS A 78 11.96 -7.83 10.23
C HIS A 78 12.10 -9.34 10.14
N ASN A 79 11.08 -10.07 10.58
CA ASN A 79 10.98 -11.53 10.51
C ASN A 79 9.58 -11.89 10.03
N PHE A 80 9.43 -12.11 8.73
CA PHE A 80 8.15 -12.47 8.11
C PHE A 80 8.08 -13.97 7.84
N ARG A 81 6.90 -14.54 7.99
CA ARG A 81 6.58 -15.91 7.59
C ARG A 81 5.47 -15.87 6.55
N VAL A 82 5.74 -16.46 5.39
CA VAL A 82 4.88 -16.41 4.20
C VAL A 82 4.61 -17.83 3.74
N SER A 83 3.35 -18.22 3.56
CA SER A 83 3.01 -19.58 3.10
C SER A 83 3.55 -19.85 1.68
N LEU A 84 4.12 -21.04 1.45
CA LEU A 84 4.45 -21.53 0.10
C LEU A 84 3.23 -21.99 -0.69
N SER A 85 2.11 -22.24 -0.01
CA SER A 85 0.87 -22.77 -0.58
C SER A 85 -0.31 -21.99 -0.02
N PRO A 86 -0.46 -20.71 -0.39
CA PRO A 86 -1.57 -19.88 0.07
C PRO A 86 -2.90 -20.41 -0.45
N ILE A 87 -3.95 -20.27 0.36
CA ILE A 87 -5.31 -20.71 0.05
C ILE A 87 -6.24 -19.53 0.30
N LYS A 88 -7.22 -19.32 -0.59
CA LYS A 88 -8.27 -18.31 -0.37
C LYS A 88 -9.14 -18.73 0.81
N ALA A 89 -9.35 -17.81 1.74
CA ALA A 89 -10.31 -17.98 2.83
C ALA A 89 -11.75 -17.88 2.29
N SER A 90 -12.71 -18.25 3.12
CA SER A 90 -14.15 -18.12 2.78
C SER A 90 -14.62 -16.67 2.69
N SER A 91 -13.86 -15.74 3.30
CA SER A 91 -14.11 -14.30 3.27
C SER A 91 -12.79 -13.55 3.27
N ALA A 92 -12.77 -12.36 2.68
CA ALA A 92 -11.61 -11.48 2.74
C ALA A 92 -11.36 -10.98 4.17
N THR A 93 -10.08 -10.80 4.51
CA THR A 93 -9.62 -10.18 5.77
C THR A 93 -9.23 -8.74 5.50
N GLU A 94 -9.89 -7.78 6.14
CA GLU A 94 -9.55 -6.36 6.01
C GLU A 94 -8.19 -6.05 6.66
N LEU A 95 -7.43 -5.16 6.02
CA LEU A 95 -6.16 -4.66 6.57
C LEU A 95 -6.42 -3.76 7.79
N GLY A 96 -5.78 -4.11 8.91
CA GLY A 96 -5.81 -3.32 10.13
C GLY A 96 -4.47 -2.66 10.41
N HIS A 97 -3.80 -3.12 11.47
CA HIS A 97 -2.53 -2.56 11.96
C HIS A 97 -1.29 -3.30 11.42
N GLN A 98 -1.43 -4.12 10.39
CA GLN A 98 -0.36 -4.94 9.83
C GLN A 98 0.27 -4.30 8.60
N ASN A 99 1.47 -4.76 8.25
CA ASN A 99 1.98 -4.61 6.88
C ASN A 99 1.18 -5.52 5.93
N PHE A 100 0.78 -5.01 4.77
CA PHE A 100 0.07 -5.79 3.77
C PHE A 100 0.90 -6.97 3.27
N GLY A 101 2.20 -6.74 3.10
CA GLY A 101 3.17 -7.69 2.59
C GLY A 101 4.59 -7.15 2.70
N VAL A 102 5.52 -7.88 2.09
CA VAL A 102 6.94 -7.51 2.03
C VAL A 102 7.40 -7.55 0.57
N ALA A 103 8.14 -6.52 0.16
CA ALA A 103 8.73 -6.44 -1.16
C ALA A 103 9.92 -7.40 -1.33
N LEU A 104 10.33 -7.69 -2.56
CA LEU A 104 11.50 -8.56 -2.82
C LEU A 104 12.82 -8.00 -2.28
N ASN A 105 12.89 -6.68 -2.03
CA ASN A 105 14.01 -6.04 -1.35
C ASN A 105 13.84 -5.95 0.18
N GLY A 106 12.85 -6.65 0.74
CA GLY A 106 12.65 -6.76 2.18
C GLY A 106 11.96 -5.57 2.85
N VAL A 107 11.68 -4.50 2.10
CA VAL A 107 10.94 -3.32 2.58
C VAL A 107 9.44 -3.66 2.69
N PRO A 108 8.77 -3.34 3.82
CA PRO A 108 7.35 -3.61 3.98
C PRO A 108 6.44 -2.74 3.09
N PHE A 109 5.30 -3.32 2.69
CA PHE A 109 4.16 -2.60 2.13
C PHE A 109 3.22 -2.17 3.27
N ASP A 110 3.08 -0.87 3.46
CA ASP A 110 2.25 -0.25 4.48
C ASP A 110 1.38 0.81 3.83
N PRO A 111 0.13 0.50 3.50
CA PRO A 111 -0.69 1.43 2.73
C PRO A 111 -1.51 2.38 3.60
N LEU A 112 -1.66 2.09 4.90
CA LEU A 112 -2.50 2.87 5.79
C LEU A 112 -1.66 3.93 6.51
N THR A 113 -2.24 5.09 6.71
CA THR A 113 -1.60 6.14 7.51
C THR A 113 -2.02 6.03 8.98
N ALA A 114 -1.20 6.56 9.88
CA ALA A 114 -1.64 6.82 11.26
C ALA A 114 -2.53 8.08 11.36
N GLU A 115 -2.80 8.75 10.23
CA GLU A 115 -3.45 10.05 10.16
C GLU A 115 -4.95 9.90 9.97
N PHE A 116 -5.70 10.48 10.91
CA PHE A 116 -7.16 10.47 10.87
C PHE A 116 -7.68 11.89 10.95
N TRP A 117 -8.88 12.11 10.43
CA TRP A 117 -9.57 13.39 10.59
C TRP A 117 -9.60 13.80 12.07
N ASN A 118 -9.26 15.06 12.34
CA ASN A 118 -9.11 15.61 13.69
C ASN A 118 -8.15 14.83 14.61
N ARG A 119 -7.22 14.06 14.05
CA ARG A 119 -6.31 13.16 14.81
C ARG A 119 -7.06 12.15 15.67
N ASP A 120 -8.29 11.83 15.28
CA ASP A 120 -9.16 10.92 16.00
C ASP A 120 -9.38 9.65 15.19
N ARG A 121 -8.72 8.56 15.60
CA ARG A 121 -8.89 7.24 14.97
C ARG A 121 -10.33 6.74 15.06
N SER A 122 -11.07 7.11 16.09
CA SER A 122 -12.48 6.70 16.27
C SER A 122 -13.43 7.39 15.29
N SER A 123 -12.98 8.44 14.59
CA SER A 123 -13.75 9.08 13.52
C SER A 123 -14.02 8.14 12.35
N GLY A 124 -13.17 7.13 12.14
CA GLY A 124 -13.24 6.23 10.99
C GLY A 124 -12.80 6.88 9.67
N TRP A 125 -12.29 8.12 9.67
CA TRP A 125 -11.84 8.83 8.46
C TRP A 125 -10.31 8.85 8.40
N ASN A 126 -9.70 7.85 7.74
CA ASN A 126 -8.26 7.70 7.59
C ASN A 126 -7.77 8.44 6.34
N ILE A 127 -6.73 9.26 6.46
CA ILE A 127 -6.17 10.01 5.33
C ILE A 127 -5.43 9.03 4.42
N GLU A 128 -5.76 9.07 3.13
CA GLU A 128 -5.06 8.28 2.11
C GLU A 128 -3.66 8.87 1.88
N ALA A 129 -2.63 8.04 1.99
CA ALA A 129 -1.23 8.47 1.94
C ALA A 129 -0.89 9.20 0.63
N MET A 130 -1.47 8.72 -0.47
CA MET A 130 -1.26 9.28 -1.80
C MET A 130 -2.24 10.39 -2.18
N SER A 131 -3.11 10.84 -1.26
CA SER A 131 -4.10 11.89 -1.55
C SER A 131 -3.47 13.27 -1.80
N GLY A 132 -2.29 13.52 -1.25
CA GLY A 132 -1.63 14.84 -1.29
C GLY A 132 -2.28 15.89 -0.38
N SER A 133 -3.28 15.50 0.42
CA SER A 133 -3.96 16.38 1.39
C SER A 133 -3.08 16.74 2.59
N MET A 134 -2.10 15.88 2.89
CA MET A 134 -1.08 16.09 3.91
C MET A 134 0.29 15.74 3.35
N ASN A 135 1.32 16.52 3.74
CA ASN A 135 2.70 16.16 3.45
C ASN A 135 3.18 15.09 4.45
N LEU A 136 3.17 13.82 4.03
CA LEU A 136 3.69 12.69 4.79
C LEU A 136 5.21 12.47 4.59
N GLY A 137 5.86 13.35 3.82
CA GLY A 137 7.28 13.24 3.51
C GLY A 137 7.62 12.01 2.67
N LEU A 138 6.70 11.59 1.80
CA LEU A 138 6.94 10.54 0.82
C LEU A 138 8.05 10.96 -0.13
N ASP A 139 8.96 10.03 -0.45
CA ASP A 139 9.95 10.21 -1.49
C ASP A 139 9.40 9.84 -2.89
N ARG A 140 10.26 9.94 -3.90
CA ARG A 140 9.91 9.59 -5.30
C ARG A 140 9.59 8.11 -5.51
N HIS A 141 9.82 7.27 -4.50
CA HIS A 141 9.55 5.84 -4.49
C HIS A 141 8.27 5.50 -3.71
N ASN A 142 7.48 6.52 -3.37
CA ASN A 142 6.22 6.43 -2.63
C ASN A 142 6.40 5.80 -1.25
N ALA A 143 7.53 6.08 -0.60
CA ALA A 143 7.85 5.59 0.72
C ALA A 143 8.29 6.72 1.65
N HIS A 144 8.22 6.47 2.94
CA HIS A 144 8.80 7.35 3.94
C HIS A 144 9.35 6.56 5.12
N VAL A 145 9.94 7.29 6.08
CA VAL A 145 10.55 6.73 7.28
C VAL A 145 9.64 6.95 8.49
N GLN A 146 9.44 5.92 9.30
CA GLN A 146 8.75 6.05 10.60
C GLN A 146 9.69 6.64 11.68
N PRO A 147 9.15 7.10 12.83
CA PRO A 147 9.99 7.51 13.96
C PRO A 147 11.00 6.47 14.44
N THR A 148 10.74 5.18 14.19
CA THR A 148 11.63 4.05 14.49
C THR A 148 12.79 3.89 13.50
N GLY A 149 12.83 4.70 12.44
CA GLY A 149 13.79 4.57 11.34
C GLY A 149 13.36 3.59 10.24
N ALA A 150 12.19 2.95 10.36
CA ALA A 150 11.69 1.99 9.38
C ALA A 150 11.22 2.67 8.09
N TYR A 151 11.87 2.35 6.97
CA TYR A 151 11.44 2.74 5.62
C TYR A 151 10.36 1.76 5.11
N HIS A 152 9.29 2.26 4.50
CA HIS A 152 8.17 1.45 4.01
C HIS A 152 7.41 2.13 2.87
N TYR A 153 6.82 1.33 1.96
CA TYR A 153 6.09 1.83 0.81
C TYR A 153 4.59 2.01 1.09
N HIS A 154 4.04 3.14 0.66
CA HIS A 154 2.60 3.46 0.64
C HIS A 154 1.96 3.24 -0.74
N ALA A 155 2.76 3.19 -1.80
CA ALA A 155 2.30 2.89 -3.16
C ALA A 155 3.37 2.17 -3.97
N LEU A 156 3.28 2.23 -5.30
CA LEU A 156 4.19 1.54 -6.22
C LEU A 156 5.67 1.85 -5.91
N PRO A 157 6.50 0.86 -5.54
CA PRO A 157 7.90 1.08 -5.22
C PRO A 157 8.69 1.30 -6.51
N THR A 158 8.72 2.53 -7.02
CA THR A 158 9.25 2.83 -8.36
C THR A 158 10.71 2.40 -8.52
N GLY A 159 11.54 2.58 -7.48
CA GLY A 159 12.96 2.19 -7.52
C GLY A 159 13.18 0.69 -7.50
N LEU A 160 12.24 -0.09 -6.95
CA LEU A 160 12.26 -1.55 -7.04
C LEU A 160 11.79 -2.00 -8.42
N ILE A 161 10.62 -1.52 -8.87
CA ILE A 161 10.01 -2.04 -10.09
C ILE A 161 10.83 -1.73 -11.34
N GLU A 162 11.55 -0.60 -11.37
CA GLU A 162 12.44 -0.21 -12.47
C GLU A 162 13.61 -1.19 -12.70
N GLN A 163 13.89 -2.09 -11.75
CA GLN A 163 14.89 -3.15 -11.90
C GLN A 163 14.37 -4.34 -12.72
N PHE A 164 13.07 -4.41 -13.00
CA PHE A 164 12.43 -5.50 -13.74
C PHE A 164 12.02 -5.05 -15.15
N PRO A 165 11.89 -5.97 -16.13
CA PRO A 165 11.27 -5.69 -17.42
C PRO A 165 9.72 -5.64 -17.29
N PHE A 166 9.22 -4.85 -16.34
CA PHE A 166 7.82 -4.87 -15.89
C PHE A 166 6.80 -4.41 -16.96
N ARG A 167 7.26 -3.82 -18.07
CA ARG A 167 6.43 -3.46 -19.22
C ARG A 167 6.31 -4.59 -20.24
N ASP A 168 7.23 -5.56 -20.21
CA ASP A 168 7.30 -6.67 -21.16
C ASP A 168 6.65 -7.94 -20.59
N LYS A 169 6.57 -8.04 -19.26
CA LYS A 169 5.94 -9.14 -18.54
C LYS A 169 5.47 -8.70 -17.14
N PRO A 170 4.48 -9.38 -16.54
CA PRO A 170 4.12 -9.14 -15.15
C PRO A 170 5.35 -9.32 -14.26
N ALA A 171 5.66 -8.32 -13.42
CA ALA A 171 6.80 -8.36 -12.52
C ALA A 171 6.35 -8.72 -11.10
N LEU A 172 6.82 -9.85 -10.58
CA LEU A 172 6.70 -10.20 -9.17
C LEU A 172 7.55 -9.22 -8.36
N ILE A 173 6.95 -8.53 -7.38
CA ILE A 173 7.61 -7.49 -6.57
C ILE A 173 7.51 -7.74 -5.07
N GLY A 174 6.80 -8.79 -4.64
CA GLY A 174 6.76 -9.18 -3.24
C GLY A 174 5.77 -10.30 -2.95
N TYR A 175 5.53 -10.54 -1.67
CA TYR A 175 4.53 -11.47 -1.17
C TYR A 175 3.69 -10.83 -0.08
N ALA A 176 2.38 -11.09 -0.11
CA ALA A 176 1.43 -10.62 0.88
C ALA A 176 1.50 -11.49 2.15
N ALA A 177 0.99 -10.95 3.25
CA ALA A 177 0.96 -11.63 4.54
C ALA A 177 0.23 -12.99 4.51
N ASP A 178 -0.74 -13.16 3.61
CA ASP A 178 -1.49 -14.40 3.42
C ASP A 178 -0.80 -15.41 2.46
N GLY A 179 0.39 -15.07 1.97
CA GLY A 179 1.22 -15.95 1.14
C GLY A 179 1.10 -15.74 -0.37
N PHE A 180 0.06 -15.06 -0.86
CA PHE A 180 -0.11 -14.82 -2.29
C PHE A 180 0.92 -13.81 -2.83
N PRO A 181 1.38 -13.97 -4.08
CA PRO A 181 2.34 -13.07 -4.69
C PRO A 181 1.73 -11.68 -4.96
N ILE A 182 2.60 -10.67 -4.95
CA ILE A 182 2.28 -9.27 -5.26
C ILE A 182 3.02 -8.90 -6.53
N TYR A 183 2.29 -8.41 -7.54
CA TYR A 183 2.84 -7.94 -8.80
C TYR A 183 2.78 -6.42 -8.91
N GLY A 184 3.65 -5.88 -9.77
CA GLY A 184 3.54 -4.51 -10.27
C GLY A 184 2.27 -4.27 -11.10
N PRO A 185 2.08 -3.07 -11.66
CA PRO A 185 0.80 -2.64 -12.21
C PRO A 185 0.48 -3.27 -13.57
N PHE A 186 1.36 -4.11 -14.12
CA PHE A 186 1.21 -4.71 -15.44
C PHE A 186 0.92 -6.20 -15.33
N GLY A 187 0.01 -6.66 -16.18
CA GLY A 187 -0.40 -8.05 -16.27
C GLY A 187 -0.81 -8.43 -17.70
N TYR A 188 -1.05 -9.71 -17.94
CA TYR A 188 -1.60 -10.18 -19.20
C TYR A 188 -3.04 -9.69 -19.40
N SER A 189 -3.36 -9.22 -20.60
CA SER A 189 -4.69 -8.75 -21.00
C SER A 189 -5.74 -9.85 -20.92
N ASP A 190 -5.39 -11.07 -21.35
CA ASP A 190 -6.11 -12.28 -20.98
C ASP A 190 -5.39 -12.93 -19.78
N PRO A 191 -6.00 -12.94 -18.58
CA PRO A 191 -5.36 -13.49 -17.38
C PRO A 191 -5.06 -14.99 -17.49
N ARG A 192 -5.60 -15.72 -18.48
CA ARG A 192 -5.36 -17.15 -18.67
C ARG A 192 -4.33 -17.44 -19.77
N ASN A 193 -3.77 -16.41 -20.41
CA ASN A 193 -2.89 -16.57 -21.56
C ASN A 193 -1.64 -15.69 -21.46
N ALA A 194 -0.50 -16.33 -21.16
CA ALA A 194 0.80 -15.66 -21.08
C ALA A 194 1.34 -15.14 -22.42
N GLY A 195 0.73 -15.54 -23.55
CA GLY A 195 1.02 -15.00 -24.88
C GLY A 195 0.17 -13.78 -25.24
N SER A 196 -0.76 -13.35 -24.39
CA SER A 196 -1.54 -12.14 -24.61
C SER A 196 -0.73 -10.87 -24.32
N GLN A 197 -1.24 -9.72 -24.76
CA GLN A 197 -0.55 -8.44 -24.54
C GLN A 197 -0.38 -8.15 -23.04
N VAL A 198 0.74 -7.54 -22.67
CA VAL A 198 0.94 -7.00 -21.33
C VAL A 198 0.36 -5.59 -21.27
N VAL A 199 -0.55 -5.39 -20.32
CA VAL A 199 -1.32 -4.15 -20.15
C VAL A 199 -1.26 -3.67 -18.70
N ALA A 200 -1.41 -2.37 -18.49
CA ALA A 200 -1.62 -1.84 -17.16
C ALA A 200 -2.99 -2.28 -16.63
N LEU A 201 -3.01 -3.00 -15.51
CA LEU A 201 -4.23 -3.49 -14.88
C LEU A 201 -4.90 -2.38 -14.08
N ARG A 202 -6.21 -2.28 -14.21
CA ARG A 202 -7.03 -1.23 -13.60
C ARG A 202 -7.68 -1.76 -12.33
N ALA A 203 -7.50 -1.02 -11.24
CA ALA A 203 -8.31 -1.21 -10.03
C ALA A 203 -9.79 -0.98 -10.34
N SER A 204 -10.66 -1.74 -9.69
CA SER A 204 -12.12 -1.58 -9.78
C SER A 204 -12.64 -0.66 -8.67
N PHE A 205 -11.97 0.47 -8.44
CA PHE A 205 -12.31 1.46 -7.43
C PHE A 205 -12.54 2.84 -8.04
N ARG A 206 -13.43 3.62 -7.43
CA ARG A 206 -13.67 5.02 -7.79
C ARG A 206 -13.94 5.85 -6.55
N VAL A 207 -13.75 7.16 -6.67
CA VAL A 207 -14.23 8.11 -5.66
C VAL A 207 -15.77 8.12 -5.71
N LYS A 208 -16.40 8.04 -4.53
CA LYS A 208 -17.85 8.16 -4.38
C LYS A 208 -18.34 9.50 -4.91
N SER A 209 -19.60 9.55 -5.35
CA SER A 209 -20.24 10.81 -5.74
C SER A 209 -20.97 11.45 -4.55
N GLY A 210 -21.16 12.77 -4.59
CA GLY A 210 -21.90 13.51 -3.56
C GLY A 210 -21.04 13.97 -2.38
N THR A 211 -21.66 14.08 -1.21
CA THR A 211 -21.04 14.65 0.00
C THR A 211 -20.96 13.67 1.14
N ARG A 212 -19.90 13.77 1.94
CA ARG A 212 -19.70 12.98 3.16
C ARG A 212 -20.80 13.30 4.18
N PRO A 213 -21.52 12.30 4.69
CA PRO A 213 -22.65 12.53 5.60
C PRO A 213 -22.23 12.89 7.02
N SER A 214 -20.96 12.68 7.39
CA SER A 214 -20.41 12.91 8.72
C SER A 214 -18.90 13.18 8.67
N GLY A 215 -18.30 13.41 9.84
CA GLY A 215 -16.86 13.64 9.99
C GLY A 215 -16.39 14.91 9.25
N PRO A 216 -15.43 14.81 8.32
CA PRO A 216 -14.87 15.96 7.60
C PRO A 216 -15.88 16.74 6.76
N GLY A 217 -17.04 16.14 6.43
CA GLY A 217 -18.03 16.78 5.55
C GLY A 217 -17.48 17.08 4.14
N GLY A 218 -18.16 17.93 3.39
CA GLY A 218 -17.76 18.29 2.02
C GLY A 218 -17.97 17.18 1.00
N ALA A 219 -17.49 17.38 -0.24
CA ALA A 219 -17.57 16.38 -1.30
C ALA A 219 -16.60 15.23 -1.05
N TYR A 220 -16.92 14.03 -1.55
CA TYR A 220 -15.92 12.98 -1.70
C TYR A 220 -14.87 13.42 -2.73
N ASP A 221 -13.61 13.50 -2.32
CA ASP A 221 -12.52 14.05 -3.15
C ASP A 221 -11.27 13.14 -3.20
N GLY A 222 -11.28 12.01 -2.49
CA GLY A 222 -10.18 11.06 -2.44
C GLY A 222 -9.14 11.37 -1.36
N THR A 223 -9.40 12.35 -0.49
CA THR A 223 -8.59 12.66 0.69
C THR A 223 -8.55 11.51 1.68
N TYR A 224 -9.69 10.85 1.88
CA TYR A 224 -9.82 9.77 2.85
C TYR A 224 -9.98 8.41 2.16
N VAL A 225 -9.48 7.34 2.78
CA VAL A 225 -9.70 5.96 2.32
C VAL A 225 -11.21 5.69 2.13
N GLN A 226 -12.04 6.24 3.01
CA GLN A 226 -13.49 6.10 3.01
C GLN A 226 -14.19 6.85 1.87
N ASP A 227 -13.48 7.71 1.12
CA ASP A 227 -14.01 8.37 -0.07
C ASP A 227 -14.11 7.43 -1.27
N TYR A 228 -13.39 6.31 -1.24
CA TYR A 228 -13.40 5.34 -2.32
C TYR A 228 -14.45 4.26 -2.08
N GLU A 229 -14.98 3.71 -3.17
CA GLU A 229 -15.82 2.52 -3.18
C GLU A 229 -15.31 1.53 -4.22
N TYR A 230 -15.43 0.25 -3.90
CA TYR A 230 -15.30 -0.82 -4.88
C TYR A 230 -16.53 -0.78 -5.80
N ALA A 231 -16.27 -0.74 -7.11
CA ALA A 231 -17.27 -0.71 -8.16
C ALA A 231 -16.99 -1.88 -9.12
N PRO A 232 -17.64 -3.05 -8.93
CA PRO A 232 -17.37 -4.23 -9.75
C PRO A 232 -17.47 -3.94 -11.26
N GLY A 233 -16.50 -4.43 -12.03
CA GLY A 233 -16.53 -4.39 -13.50
C GLY A 233 -16.06 -3.08 -14.14
N ILE A 234 -15.63 -2.08 -13.37
CA ILE A 234 -15.02 -0.86 -13.94
C ILE A 234 -13.52 -1.01 -14.22
N GLY A 235 -12.91 -2.09 -13.75
CA GLY A 235 -11.50 -2.43 -13.91
C GLY A 235 -11.29 -3.94 -14.06
N ASP A 236 -10.03 -4.36 -13.95
CA ASP A 236 -9.57 -5.74 -14.17
C ASP A 236 -9.42 -6.53 -12.86
N LEU A 237 -9.48 -5.84 -11.72
CA LEU A 237 -9.13 -6.37 -10.40
C LEU A 237 -10.36 -6.46 -9.48
N ASP A 238 -10.32 -7.38 -8.54
CA ASP A 238 -11.36 -7.59 -7.55
C ASP A 238 -11.32 -6.60 -6.37
N ALA A 239 -12.14 -6.83 -5.35
CA ALA A 239 -12.25 -5.97 -4.18
C ALA A 239 -10.97 -5.92 -3.32
N CYS A 240 -10.12 -6.94 -3.37
CA CYS A 240 -8.80 -6.92 -2.74
C CYS A 240 -7.70 -6.53 -3.73
N ASN A 241 -8.05 -5.91 -4.86
CA ASN A 241 -7.12 -5.43 -5.86
C ASN A 241 -6.20 -6.53 -6.42
N GLY A 242 -6.73 -7.74 -6.54
CA GLY A 242 -6.05 -8.87 -7.17
C GLY A 242 -6.92 -9.54 -8.24
N ARG A 243 -6.41 -10.64 -8.80
CA ARG A 243 -7.13 -11.51 -9.72
C ARG A 243 -6.48 -12.90 -9.80
N ASP A 244 -7.22 -13.88 -10.29
CA ASP A 244 -6.67 -15.17 -10.71
C ASP A 244 -6.09 -15.06 -12.13
N GLY A 245 -4.91 -15.61 -12.35
CA GLY A 245 -4.32 -15.69 -13.68
C GLY A 245 -2.91 -16.29 -13.70
N VAL A 246 -2.41 -16.51 -14.91
CA VAL A 246 -1.05 -16.97 -15.16
C VAL A 246 -0.05 -15.82 -15.01
N THR A 247 1.15 -16.16 -14.55
CA THR A 247 2.29 -15.25 -14.44
C THR A 247 3.57 -16.01 -14.83
N PRO A 248 4.73 -15.35 -15.03
CA PRO A 248 5.97 -16.05 -15.34
C PRO A 248 6.34 -17.14 -14.30
N GLU A 249 6.10 -16.87 -13.02
CA GLU A 249 6.42 -17.76 -11.90
C GLU A 249 5.33 -18.82 -11.67
N PHE A 250 4.08 -18.52 -12.05
CA PHE A 250 2.92 -19.39 -11.88
C PHE A 250 2.24 -19.65 -13.24
N PRO A 251 2.85 -20.45 -14.14
CA PRO A 251 2.33 -20.68 -15.49
C PRO A 251 1.01 -21.46 -15.52
N ASN A 252 0.71 -22.22 -14.45
CA ASN A 252 -0.57 -22.91 -14.28
C ASN A 252 -1.66 -22.03 -13.63
N GLY A 253 -1.32 -20.77 -13.33
CA GLY A 253 -2.20 -19.83 -12.67
C GLY A 253 -2.05 -19.82 -11.14
N THR A 254 -2.29 -18.64 -10.58
CA THR A 254 -2.45 -18.41 -9.14
C THR A 254 -3.38 -17.20 -8.95
N TYR A 255 -3.86 -16.99 -7.72
CA TYR A 255 -4.34 -15.68 -7.34
C TYR A 255 -3.15 -14.79 -7.01
N TYR A 256 -3.21 -13.52 -7.43
CA TYR A 256 -2.17 -12.55 -7.11
C TYR A 256 -2.75 -11.17 -6.90
N TYR A 257 -2.09 -10.41 -6.03
CA TYR A 257 -2.37 -9.00 -5.81
C TYR A 257 -1.62 -8.14 -6.81
N VAL A 258 -2.17 -6.96 -7.07
CA VAL A 258 -1.56 -5.99 -7.97
C VAL A 258 -1.38 -4.67 -7.23
N ILE A 259 -0.16 -4.12 -7.28
CA ILE A 259 0.07 -2.73 -6.89
C ILE A 259 -0.22 -1.84 -8.09
N THR A 260 -1.23 -0.98 -7.96
CA THR A 260 -1.72 -0.09 -9.01
C THR A 260 -1.14 1.32 -8.89
N THR A 261 -1.21 2.09 -9.96
CA THR A 261 -0.80 3.52 -9.97
C THR A 261 -1.91 4.47 -9.52
N VAL A 262 -3.09 3.93 -9.25
CA VAL A 262 -4.26 4.61 -8.69
C VAL A 262 -4.77 3.83 -7.49
N TYR A 263 -5.65 4.43 -6.69
CA TYR A 263 -6.25 3.81 -5.52
C TYR A 263 -6.75 2.38 -5.84
N PRO A 264 -6.48 1.38 -4.98
CA PRO A 264 -5.94 1.50 -3.61
C PRO A 264 -4.42 1.64 -3.52
N PHE A 265 -3.72 1.71 -4.65
CA PHE A 265 -2.27 1.63 -4.79
C PHE A 265 -1.78 0.27 -4.33
N ILE A 266 -1.65 0.07 -3.02
CA ILE A 266 -1.43 -1.22 -2.37
C ILE A 266 -2.80 -1.73 -1.87
N PRO A 267 -3.11 -3.04 -2.02
CA PRO A 267 -4.36 -3.62 -1.55
C PRO A 267 -4.72 -3.33 -0.08
N ARG A 268 -6.02 -3.35 0.23
CA ARG A 268 -6.59 -3.05 1.57
C ARG A 268 -7.21 -4.26 2.27
N CYS A 269 -7.17 -5.43 1.64
CA CYS A 269 -7.60 -6.68 2.22
C CYS A 269 -6.81 -7.84 1.65
N TRP A 270 -6.86 -8.97 2.36
CA TRP A 270 -6.36 -10.25 1.91
C TRP A 270 -7.51 -11.18 1.53
N THR A 271 -7.40 -11.92 0.42
CA THR A 271 -8.29 -13.02 0.07
C THR A 271 -8.01 -14.28 0.89
N GLY A 272 -6.82 -14.41 1.50
CA GLY A 272 -6.45 -15.50 2.41
C GLY A 272 -6.35 -15.05 3.87
N ASP A 273 -5.77 -15.91 4.69
CA ASP A 273 -5.51 -15.63 6.11
C ASP A 273 -4.10 -15.05 6.28
N PRO A 274 -3.96 -13.77 6.68
CA PRO A 274 -2.66 -13.14 6.85
C PRO A 274 -1.90 -13.70 8.05
N ASP A 275 -0.59 -13.94 7.89
CA ASP A 275 0.27 -14.40 8.96
C ASP A 275 0.55 -13.30 9.99
N SER A 276 0.47 -13.65 11.28
CA SER A 276 0.67 -12.71 12.39
C SER A 276 2.07 -12.09 12.45
N SER A 277 3.07 -12.66 11.77
CA SER A 277 4.41 -12.07 11.65
C SER A 277 4.41 -10.70 10.95
N PHE A 278 3.34 -10.34 10.25
CA PHE A 278 3.16 -9.02 9.65
C PHE A 278 2.49 -7.99 10.58
N ASN A 279 2.08 -8.39 11.78
CA ASN A 279 1.56 -7.45 12.78
C ASN A 279 2.63 -6.44 13.19
N ARG A 280 2.28 -5.16 13.21
CA ARG A 280 3.18 -4.13 13.74
C ARG A 280 3.15 -4.14 15.25
N GLY A 281 4.27 -4.54 15.87
CA GLY A 281 4.49 -4.51 17.31
C GLY A 281 5.82 -3.81 17.63
N GLY A 282 5.77 -2.83 18.52
CA GLY A 282 6.92 -2.00 18.90
C GLY A 282 8.08 -2.83 19.44
N GLY A 283 9.28 -2.58 18.93
CA GLY A 283 10.50 -3.08 19.54
C GLY A 283 10.62 -2.52 20.97
N GLY A 284 10.48 -3.39 21.97
CA GLY A 284 10.78 -3.08 23.36
C GLY A 284 9.90 -3.80 24.38
N GLY A 285 10.40 -4.89 24.96
CA GLY A 285 10.01 -5.37 26.29
C GLY A 285 8.70 -6.17 26.37
N GLY A 286 8.81 -7.50 26.28
CA GLY A 286 7.75 -8.41 26.67
C GLY A 286 7.50 -8.36 28.18
N ALA A 287 6.46 -7.65 28.60
CA ALA A 287 5.70 -7.96 29.80
C ALA A 287 4.24 -8.18 29.37
N ASN A 288 3.94 -9.45 29.18
CA ASN A 288 2.65 -10.12 29.32
C ASN A 288 1.45 -9.22 29.71
N MET A 289 0.53 -8.99 28.78
CA MET A 289 -0.85 -8.63 29.12
C MET A 289 -1.82 -9.35 28.17
N GLY A 290 -2.33 -10.46 28.69
CA GLY A 290 -3.66 -11.05 28.53
C GLY A 290 -4.56 -10.54 27.41
N SER A 291 -4.93 -11.49 26.57
CA SER A 291 -6.18 -11.57 25.82
C SER A 291 -7.38 -10.99 26.58
N GLY A 292 -7.83 -9.80 26.16
CA GLY A 292 -9.08 -9.18 26.56
C GLY A 292 -10.07 -9.20 25.42
N ALA A 293 -11.02 -10.13 25.47
CA ALA A 293 -12.15 -10.23 24.56
C ALA A 293 -12.98 -8.93 24.52
N LEU A 294 -13.36 -8.51 23.30
CA LEU A 294 -14.33 -7.44 23.08
C LEU A 294 -15.74 -7.95 23.47
N PRO A 295 -16.54 -7.21 24.27
CA PRO A 295 -17.95 -7.51 24.43
C PRO A 295 -18.82 -6.76 23.41
N HIS A 296 -19.80 -7.51 22.90
CA HIS A 296 -20.92 -7.11 22.06
C HIS A 296 -21.71 -5.90 22.55
N MET A 297 -22.19 -5.10 21.58
CA MET A 297 -23.27 -4.13 21.76
C MET A 297 -24.64 -4.81 21.91
N ARG A 298 -25.45 -4.37 22.87
CA ARG A 298 -26.92 -4.42 22.83
C ARG A 298 -27.55 -3.38 23.78
N GLY A 299 -28.42 -2.52 23.23
CA GLY A 299 -29.72 -2.09 23.77
C GLY A 299 -29.81 -1.23 25.05
N ALA A 300 -30.33 -0.01 24.90
CA ALA A 300 -30.85 0.92 25.93
C ALA A 300 -32.17 0.40 26.60
N PRO A 301 -32.92 1.13 27.47
CA PRO A 301 -32.76 2.51 28.01
C PRO A 301 -33.10 2.73 29.51
N GLY A 302 -32.83 3.93 30.07
CA GLY A 302 -33.60 4.44 31.21
C GLY A 302 -32.93 5.43 32.19
N GLY A 303 -33.31 6.72 32.09
CA GLY A 303 -33.69 7.53 33.26
C GLY A 303 -32.67 8.49 33.92
N PRO A 304 -33.11 9.62 34.52
CA PRO A 304 -32.37 10.88 34.50
C PRO A 304 -31.90 11.39 35.89
N SER A 305 -31.18 12.52 35.90
CA SER A 305 -30.84 13.46 37.00
C SER A 305 -29.32 13.52 37.24
N ARG A 306 -28.64 14.66 37.45
CA ARG A 306 -29.02 16.00 37.90
C ARG A 306 -27.85 16.96 37.59
N ALA A 307 -28.16 18.20 37.26
CA ALA A 307 -27.21 19.31 37.11
C ALA A 307 -26.51 19.70 38.42
N ARG A 308 -25.33 20.33 38.33
CA ARG A 308 -25.08 21.69 38.86
C ARG A 308 -23.74 22.29 38.37
N PRO A 309 -23.59 23.63 38.39
CA PRO A 309 -22.70 24.37 37.48
C PRO A 309 -21.62 25.21 38.18
N THR A 310 -20.53 25.51 37.47
CA THR A 310 -19.63 26.68 37.64
C THR A 310 -18.80 26.76 36.34
N GLY A 311 -18.69 27.83 35.55
CA GLY A 311 -18.76 29.26 35.85
C GLY A 311 -17.41 29.89 35.47
N MET A 312 -17.16 30.16 34.17
CA MET A 312 -16.05 31.04 33.74
C MET A 312 -16.49 31.91 32.56
N ARG A 313 -16.51 33.23 32.79
CA ARG A 313 -16.70 34.27 31.77
C ARG A 313 -15.38 34.55 31.03
N PRO A 314 -15.42 35.10 29.80
CA PRO A 314 -14.27 35.23 28.92
C PRO A 314 -13.46 36.49 29.21
N ARG A 315 -12.12 36.41 29.01
CA ARG A 315 -11.25 37.58 28.96
C ARG A 315 -10.90 37.95 27.53
N GLN A 316 -11.24 39.18 27.20
CA GLN A 316 -10.93 39.94 26.01
C GLN A 316 -9.66 40.77 26.25
N GLY A 317 -8.80 40.89 25.24
CA GLY A 317 -7.59 41.72 25.21
C GLY A 317 -6.59 41.07 24.25
N GLY A 318 -6.26 41.60 23.07
CA GLY A 318 -6.13 43.00 22.69
C GLY A 318 -4.66 43.39 22.77
N GLY A 319 -3.92 43.24 21.66
CA GLY A 319 -2.50 43.59 21.56
C GLY A 319 -1.94 43.35 20.16
N GLN A 320 -1.94 44.42 19.35
CA GLN A 320 -1.28 44.52 18.05
C GLN A 320 0.25 44.46 18.20
N GLY A 321 0.91 43.78 17.27
CA GLY A 321 2.34 43.86 17.03
C GLY A 321 2.62 43.33 15.63
N GLY A 322 2.74 44.24 14.67
CA GLY A 322 2.94 43.92 13.27
C GLY A 322 4.34 43.36 13.00
N ASN A 323 4.42 42.42 12.07
CA ASN A 323 5.62 42.24 11.26
C ASN A 323 5.21 41.84 9.83
N GLN A 324 5.64 42.65 8.87
CA GLN A 324 5.44 42.44 7.44
C GLN A 324 6.30 41.26 7.00
N GLY A 325 5.70 40.26 6.35
CA GLY A 325 6.40 39.12 5.76
C GLY A 325 5.48 38.40 4.79
N GLY A 326 5.89 38.30 3.53
CA GLY A 326 5.10 37.95 2.34
C GLY A 326 4.16 36.75 2.48
N ARG A 327 2.95 36.94 1.95
CA ARG A 327 1.93 35.91 1.73
C ARG A 327 2.54 34.74 0.93
N ARG A 328 2.87 33.63 1.59
CA ARG A 328 3.09 32.35 0.89
C ARG A 328 1.72 31.79 0.56
N GLY A 329 1.34 31.93 -0.71
CA GLY A 329 0.08 31.46 -1.26
C GLY A 329 -0.11 29.96 -1.04
N GLY A 330 -1.36 29.56 -0.82
CA GLY A 330 -1.75 28.16 -0.75
C GLY A 330 -1.46 27.40 -2.05
N PRO A 331 -1.70 26.08 -2.08
CA PRO A 331 -1.53 25.29 -3.29
C PRO A 331 -2.29 25.92 -4.47
N PRO A 332 -1.68 25.95 -5.66
CA PRO A 332 -2.23 26.66 -6.82
C PRO A 332 -3.54 26.01 -7.28
N ASP A 333 -4.55 26.84 -7.52
CA ASP A 333 -5.82 26.37 -8.08
C ASP A 333 -5.62 25.98 -9.56
N LEU A 334 -5.51 24.67 -9.81
CA LEU A 334 -5.29 24.14 -11.15
C LEU A 334 -6.46 24.41 -12.10
N ASN A 335 -7.69 24.61 -11.58
CA ASN A 335 -8.83 24.97 -12.41
C ASN A 335 -8.66 26.40 -12.93
N ALA A 336 -8.31 27.33 -12.04
CA ALA A 336 -8.05 28.72 -12.41
C ALA A 336 -6.82 28.85 -13.34
N ALA A 337 -5.75 28.10 -13.07
CA ALA A 337 -4.54 28.09 -13.90
C ALA A 337 -4.81 27.51 -15.31
N ALA A 338 -5.57 26.41 -15.40
CA ALA A 338 -5.93 25.82 -16.69
C ALA A 338 -6.81 26.76 -17.53
N ALA A 339 -7.76 27.46 -16.89
CA ALA A 339 -8.60 28.45 -17.55
C ALA A 339 -7.77 29.62 -18.12
N ARG A 340 -6.78 30.13 -17.38
CA ARG A 340 -5.86 31.19 -17.85
C ARG A 340 -5.00 30.75 -19.03
N LEU A 341 -4.57 29.49 -19.02
CA LEU A 341 -3.73 28.91 -20.07
C LEU A 341 -4.55 28.41 -21.28
N GLY A 342 -5.89 28.47 -21.24
CA GLY A 342 -6.74 27.98 -22.31
C GLY A 342 -6.62 26.47 -22.57
N ILE A 343 -6.29 25.69 -21.53
CA ILE A 343 -6.11 24.23 -21.62
C ILE A 343 -7.03 23.51 -20.64
N SER A 344 -7.24 22.21 -20.82
CA SER A 344 -7.96 21.41 -19.84
C SER A 344 -7.12 21.18 -18.58
N VAL A 345 -7.79 21.05 -17.43
CA VAL A 345 -7.16 20.73 -16.14
C VAL A 345 -6.38 19.43 -16.21
N ASP A 346 -6.90 18.43 -16.94
CA ASP A 346 -6.20 17.16 -17.17
C ASP A 346 -4.92 17.33 -17.99
N LYS A 347 -4.94 18.21 -19.00
CA LYS A 347 -3.74 18.50 -19.80
C LYS A 347 -2.69 19.23 -18.95
N LEU A 348 -3.11 20.18 -18.12
CA LEU A 348 -2.24 20.87 -17.16
C LEU A 348 -1.66 19.89 -16.13
N ARG A 349 -2.49 19.03 -15.52
CA ARG A 349 -2.08 18.03 -14.51
C ARG A 349 -1.10 17.01 -15.09
N ARG A 350 -1.35 16.50 -16.30
CA ARG A 350 -0.43 15.59 -16.99
C ARG A 350 0.92 16.25 -17.31
N ALA A 351 0.92 17.53 -17.69
CA ALA A 351 2.14 18.25 -18.01
C ALA A 351 2.98 18.53 -16.76
N LEU A 352 2.35 18.98 -15.67
CA LEU A 352 3.02 19.24 -14.39
C LEU A 352 3.65 17.98 -13.79
N GLY A 353 3.01 16.82 -13.99
CA GLY A 353 3.49 15.57 -13.42
C GLY A 353 3.39 15.55 -11.89
N PRO A 354 4.02 14.55 -11.23
CA PRO A 354 3.99 14.45 -9.78
C PRO A 354 4.76 15.62 -9.12
N PRO A 355 4.37 16.08 -7.91
CA PRO A 355 5.13 17.08 -7.17
C PRO A 355 6.52 16.58 -6.73
N PRO A 356 7.56 17.43 -6.70
CA PRO A 356 7.56 18.81 -7.19
C PRO A 356 7.55 18.83 -8.73
N PRO A 357 6.67 19.62 -9.37
CA PRO A 357 6.55 19.63 -10.82
C PRO A 357 7.83 20.16 -11.47
N ASN A 358 8.26 19.52 -12.56
CA ASN A 358 9.31 20.06 -13.41
C ASN A 358 8.69 21.09 -14.37
N PHE A 359 8.66 22.36 -13.95
CA PHE A 359 8.04 23.44 -14.73
C PHE A 359 8.63 23.60 -16.13
N GLU A 360 9.93 23.38 -16.31
CA GLU A 360 10.59 23.47 -17.62
C GLU A 360 10.11 22.37 -18.57
N ARG A 361 9.97 21.14 -18.06
CA ARG A 361 9.42 20.02 -18.84
C ARG A 361 7.94 20.21 -19.12
N ALA A 362 7.16 20.65 -18.12
CA ALA A 362 5.73 20.88 -18.24
C ALA A 362 5.43 21.98 -19.27
N ALA A 363 6.18 23.08 -19.24
CA ALA A 363 6.06 24.19 -20.20
C ALA A 363 6.33 23.72 -21.64
N ARG A 364 7.39 22.91 -21.85
CA ARG A 364 7.67 22.30 -23.16
C ARG A 364 6.54 21.38 -23.65
N GLN A 365 5.92 20.60 -22.75
CA GLN A 365 4.78 19.74 -23.11
C GLN A 365 3.51 20.52 -23.45
N LEU A 366 3.34 21.71 -22.86
CA LEU A 366 2.20 22.57 -23.09
C LEU A 366 2.40 23.55 -24.25
N GLY A 367 3.63 23.69 -24.75
CA GLY A 367 3.97 24.66 -25.80
C GLY A 367 3.95 26.11 -25.33
N ILE A 368 4.21 26.35 -24.04
CA ILE A 368 4.24 27.69 -23.40
C ILE A 368 5.58 27.93 -22.71
N SER A 369 5.85 29.15 -22.25
CA SER A 369 7.03 29.43 -21.45
C SER A 369 6.87 28.93 -20.00
N ALA A 370 7.98 28.61 -19.33
CA ALA A 370 7.96 28.23 -17.92
C ALA A 370 7.58 29.41 -17.01
N GLU A 371 7.76 30.65 -17.47
CA GLU A 371 7.28 31.86 -16.79
C GLU A 371 5.76 31.97 -16.85
N ASP A 372 5.14 31.80 -18.03
CA ASP A 372 3.68 31.81 -18.20
C ASP A 372 3.02 30.69 -17.37
N LEU A 373 3.64 29.50 -17.35
CA LEU A 373 3.16 28.39 -16.54
C LEU A 373 3.22 28.71 -15.04
N ARG A 374 4.32 29.32 -14.57
CA ARG A 374 4.49 29.73 -13.17
C ARG A 374 3.51 30.85 -12.79
N GLY A 375 3.34 31.86 -13.65
CA GLY A 375 2.40 32.96 -13.45
C GLY A 375 0.93 32.52 -13.48
N ALA A 376 0.59 31.52 -14.28
CA ALA A 376 -0.76 30.95 -14.27
C ALA A 376 -1.09 30.23 -12.96
N LEU A 377 -0.10 29.52 -12.38
CA LEU A 377 -0.25 28.76 -11.13
C LEU A 377 -0.18 29.65 -9.89
N HIS A 378 0.67 30.67 -9.90
CA HIS A 378 0.89 31.57 -8.78
C HIS A 378 0.72 33.03 -9.25
N PRO A 379 -0.53 33.48 -9.42
CA PRO A 379 -0.85 34.83 -9.89
C PRO A 379 -0.48 35.95 -8.93
#